data_AF-A0AAV6EE73-F1
#
_entry.id   AF-A0AAV6EE73-F1
#
_cell.length_a   1.000
_cell.length_b   1.000
_cell.length_c   1.000
_cell.angle_alpha   90.00
_cell.angle_beta   90.00
_cell.angle_gamma   90.00
#
_symmetry.space_group_name_H-M   'P 1'
#
loop_
_entity.id
_entity.type
_entity.pdbx_description
1 polymer ?
#
loop_
_entity_poly.entity_id
_entity_poly.type
_entity_poly.pdbx_seq_one_letter_code
_entity_poly.pdbx_strand_id
1 'polypeptide(L)'
;MKNILSIYRPQVIGNIVYFKWQSTYSNIVKSAANSGYIDYDAVDISQVPLQVHYNSIIGLLLNHLRGLDMQTIVITQDEVNLDIVNFWLSYHELNNVVFANTTKQSIAERNANVEIGGGCGILYGGGKDSSYALYSLMNNKAIKKISLISFVIPEIGVNINELEKRRDENMLKPTKEIFKDIDIIKIRTNLRGIISGYHLDLYLAPIGVLIYLGYFRYITFSYEYCHYYYKIGINNKYGFKRSQQSFMKAMSEFYTSLFNKVDIFNANEHMSEMSSFYYLYKKNPLFYKQIVMCEAVADKSVKYCCNCTKCAEFVLYCMYYDIKQNDIDVEWFFAKSPYILKIINKLKENSNLKYFAELDFILHFDSFMFCLSKLSDFKFKTDDANKNFKILLNRYGNNQHLSNPDAFYPKVMYNTYPKELIDYAFMDIKDIINQDEPPFSMHLGNEICYFNQKNQPEFIHYANKENVNIYDLITSSDNYKPSFNNSYTKAYIKSCNLTLNKLLDEDIVLDNSNSYIDIYIKKNPPMKTDGYLLEANLMSNWSYNLLHLDMINASNELNKRFYLYLNNEAIDMSKRYHGIKIIDKTFTLKLEVKNDLEKWRWGEAARIIISDILSFKSKQLLSNFGFEYKNIV
;
A
#
# COMPACT_ATOMS: atom_id res chain seq x y z
N MET A 1 -24.34 -0.65 -15.16
CA MET A 1 -23.87 0.68 -14.69
C MET A 1 -22.62 1.02 -15.49
N LYS A 2 -22.38 2.29 -15.81
CA LYS A 2 -21.18 2.73 -16.56
C LYS A 2 -20.46 3.80 -15.75
N ASN A 3 -19.13 3.76 -15.77
CA ASN A 3 -18.28 4.73 -15.11
C ASN A 3 -17.47 5.52 -16.16
N ILE A 4 -17.38 6.83 -16.01
CA ILE A 4 -16.49 7.68 -16.80
C ILE A 4 -15.39 8.17 -15.86
N LEU A 5 -14.14 7.86 -16.19
CA LEU A 5 -12.95 8.34 -15.52
C LEU A 5 -12.25 9.37 -16.42
N SER A 6 -12.30 10.63 -16.04
CA SER A 6 -11.62 11.72 -16.74
C SER A 6 -10.28 12.00 -16.07
N ILE A 7 -9.17 11.95 -16.81
CA ILE A 7 -7.83 12.26 -16.33
C ILE A 7 -7.37 13.56 -16.99
N TYR A 8 -7.14 14.60 -16.17
CA TYR A 8 -6.70 15.91 -16.65
C TYR A 8 -5.23 15.88 -17.06
N ARG A 9 -4.80 16.92 -17.78
CA ARG A 9 -3.39 17.09 -18.20
C ARG A 9 -2.47 17.15 -16.97
N PRO A 10 -1.42 16.31 -16.90
CA PRO A 10 -0.39 16.42 -15.86
C PRO A 10 0.25 17.82 -15.88
N GLN A 11 0.42 18.42 -14.70
CA GLN A 11 1.05 19.72 -14.55
C GLN A 11 2.44 19.55 -13.93
N VAL A 12 3.48 19.91 -14.69
CA VAL A 12 4.87 19.84 -14.23
C VAL A 12 5.29 21.21 -13.71
N ILE A 13 5.69 21.28 -12.44
CA ILE A 13 6.20 22.49 -11.77
C ILE A 13 7.54 22.13 -11.11
N GLY A 14 8.63 22.54 -11.73
CA GLY A 14 9.97 22.15 -11.32
C GLY A 14 10.16 20.63 -11.40
N ASN A 15 10.41 20.01 -10.26
CA ASN A 15 10.63 18.58 -10.04
C ASN A 15 9.34 17.81 -9.63
N ILE A 16 8.19 18.50 -9.56
CA ILE A 16 6.91 17.94 -9.11
C ILE A 16 5.94 17.83 -10.29
N VAL A 17 5.25 16.70 -10.37
CA VAL A 17 4.12 16.49 -11.29
C VAL A 17 2.84 16.37 -10.49
N TYR A 18 1.88 17.23 -10.81
CA TYR A 18 0.54 17.20 -10.25
C TYR A 18 -0.43 16.51 -11.20
N PHE A 19 -1.26 15.64 -10.63
CA PHE A 19 -2.29 14.89 -11.32
C PHE A 19 -3.65 15.28 -10.77
N LYS A 20 -4.63 15.35 -11.65
CA LYS A 20 -6.03 15.55 -11.31
C LYS A 20 -6.86 14.59 -12.14
N TRP A 21 -7.95 14.08 -11.58
CA TRP A 21 -8.92 13.27 -12.29
C TRP A 21 -10.34 13.58 -11.81
N GLN A 22 -11.32 12.88 -12.36
CA GLN A 22 -12.70 12.90 -11.91
C GLN A 22 -13.34 11.59 -12.33
N SER A 23 -14.23 11.04 -11.49
CA SER A 23 -15.00 9.86 -11.84
C SER A 23 -16.49 10.07 -11.57
N THR A 24 -17.33 9.50 -12.42
CA THR A 24 -18.78 9.43 -12.17
C THR A 24 -19.14 8.36 -11.13
N TYR A 25 -18.21 7.49 -10.75
CA TYR A 25 -18.36 6.51 -9.69
C TYR A 25 -17.53 6.95 -8.47
N SER A 26 -18.20 7.33 -7.38
CA SER A 26 -17.59 7.94 -6.20
C SER A 26 -16.70 7.00 -5.36
N ASN A 27 -16.80 5.69 -5.55
CA ASN A 27 -16.04 4.69 -4.78
C ASN A 27 -14.64 4.36 -5.33
N ILE A 28 -14.18 5.05 -6.37
CA ILE A 28 -12.84 4.80 -6.97
C ILE A 28 -11.71 5.31 -6.07
N VAL A 29 -11.98 6.23 -5.14
CA VAL A 29 -10.95 6.97 -4.39
C VAL A 29 -11.19 6.83 -2.88
N LYS A 30 -10.10 6.60 -2.13
CA LYS A 30 -10.15 6.53 -0.65
C LYS A 30 -10.53 7.88 -0.04
N SER A 31 -10.20 8.98 -0.69
CA SER A 31 -10.54 10.35 -0.27
C SER A 31 -11.37 11.08 -1.33
N ALA A 32 -12.20 12.04 -0.94
CA ALA A 32 -12.86 12.97 -1.86
C ALA A 32 -11.88 13.81 -2.73
N ALA A 33 -10.57 13.77 -2.45
CA ALA A 33 -9.54 14.44 -3.23
C ALA A 33 -9.30 13.72 -4.57
N ASN A 34 -9.75 14.30 -5.68
CA ASN A 34 -9.47 13.81 -7.04
C ASN A 34 -8.17 14.38 -7.62
N SER A 35 -7.12 14.48 -6.79
CA SER A 35 -5.83 15.04 -7.17
C SER A 35 -4.71 14.52 -6.29
N GLY A 36 -3.51 14.36 -6.84
CA GLY A 36 -2.31 14.00 -6.11
C GLY A 36 -1.05 14.47 -6.84
N TYR A 37 0.12 14.15 -6.29
CA TYR A 37 1.40 14.56 -6.89
C TYR A 37 2.46 13.47 -6.78
N ILE A 38 3.48 13.58 -7.64
CA ILE A 38 4.75 12.87 -7.50
C ILE A 38 5.86 13.91 -7.58
N ASP A 39 6.68 13.97 -6.53
CA ASP A 39 7.84 14.85 -6.39
C ASP A 39 9.11 14.00 -6.54
N TYR A 40 9.95 14.35 -7.52
CA TYR A 40 11.21 13.65 -7.81
C TYR A 40 12.44 14.32 -7.16
N ASP A 41 12.21 15.20 -6.17
CA ASP A 41 13.20 15.85 -5.29
C ASP A 41 14.32 16.61 -6.03
N ALA A 42 15.40 15.94 -6.41
CA ALA A 42 16.55 16.56 -7.06
C ALA A 42 16.69 16.19 -8.54
N VAL A 43 15.73 15.46 -9.11
CA VAL A 43 15.75 15.07 -10.52
C VAL A 43 15.06 16.13 -11.36
N ASP A 44 15.80 16.68 -12.32
CA ASP A 44 15.21 17.56 -13.34
C ASP A 44 14.34 16.75 -14.30
N ILE A 45 13.03 17.04 -14.28
CA ILE A 45 12.02 16.40 -15.12
C ILE A 45 11.50 17.35 -16.21
N SER A 46 12.07 18.55 -16.38
CA SER A 46 11.54 19.55 -17.31
C SER A 46 11.54 19.07 -18.77
N GLN A 47 12.44 18.14 -19.11
CA GLN A 47 12.59 17.56 -20.45
C GLN A 47 11.75 16.30 -20.66
N VAL A 48 11.00 15.86 -19.65
CA VAL A 48 10.22 14.62 -19.71
C VAL A 48 8.88 14.88 -20.43
N PRO A 49 8.57 14.14 -21.52
CA PRO A 49 7.32 14.31 -22.24
C PRO A 49 6.10 13.96 -21.37
N LEU A 50 4.99 14.66 -21.61
CA LEU A 50 3.73 14.43 -20.89
C LEU A 50 3.24 12.97 -20.95
N GLN A 51 3.51 12.25 -22.05
CA GLN A 51 3.17 10.83 -22.19
C GLN A 51 3.80 9.95 -21.09
N VAL A 52 5.02 10.28 -20.65
CA VAL A 52 5.70 9.56 -19.57
C VAL A 52 5.01 9.83 -18.22
N HIS A 53 4.49 11.04 -18.01
CA HIS A 53 3.70 11.36 -16.82
C HIS A 53 2.30 10.72 -16.87
N TYR A 54 1.70 10.61 -18.06
CA TYR A 54 0.47 9.85 -18.25
C TYR A 54 0.66 8.37 -17.90
N ASN A 55 1.79 7.75 -18.27
CA ASN A 55 2.14 6.39 -17.85
C ASN A 55 2.04 6.21 -16.33
N SER A 56 2.60 7.16 -15.56
CA SER A 56 2.56 7.09 -14.10
C SER A 56 1.13 7.10 -13.56
N ILE A 57 0.28 8.06 -13.96
CA ILE A 57 -1.07 8.15 -13.41
C ILE A 57 -2.01 7.05 -13.92
N ILE A 58 -1.83 6.57 -15.15
CA ILE A 58 -2.62 5.48 -15.73
C ILE A 58 -2.33 4.17 -14.98
N GLY A 59 -1.06 3.81 -14.81
CA GLY A 59 -0.70 2.61 -14.04
C GLY A 59 -1.19 2.66 -12.59
N LEU A 60 -1.31 3.85 -12.03
CA LEU A 60 -1.80 4.04 -10.67
C LEU A 60 -3.33 3.98 -10.55
N LEU A 61 -4.07 4.64 -11.45
CA LEU A 61 -5.53 4.69 -11.39
C LEU A 61 -6.20 3.38 -11.84
N LEU A 62 -5.65 2.72 -12.86
CA LEU A 62 -6.28 1.52 -13.42
C LEU A 62 -6.35 0.36 -12.42
N ASN A 63 -5.41 0.27 -11.49
CA ASN A 63 -5.46 -0.75 -10.44
C ASN A 63 -6.76 -0.71 -9.59
N HIS A 64 -7.43 0.45 -9.49
CA HIS A 64 -8.73 0.61 -8.78
C HIS A 64 -9.90 0.01 -9.49
N LEU A 65 -9.81 -0.05 -10.82
CA LEU A 65 -10.89 -0.57 -11.64
C LEU A 65 -10.93 -2.11 -11.60
N ARG A 66 -9.92 -2.73 -10.96
CA ARG A 66 -9.84 -4.18 -10.82
C ARG A 66 -10.96 -4.71 -9.92
N GLY A 67 -11.70 -5.69 -10.42
CA GLY A 67 -12.78 -6.33 -9.69
C GLY A 67 -14.06 -5.49 -9.62
N LEU A 68 -14.11 -4.35 -10.32
CA LEU A 68 -15.36 -3.67 -10.60
C LEU A 68 -16.02 -4.35 -11.81
N ASP A 69 -17.19 -4.94 -11.62
CA ASP A 69 -18.03 -5.50 -12.72
C ASP A 69 -18.74 -4.39 -13.52
N MET A 70 -18.08 -3.25 -13.69
CA MET A 70 -18.62 -2.06 -14.34
C MET A 70 -17.80 -1.71 -15.58
N GLN A 71 -18.46 -1.46 -16.70
CA GLN A 71 -17.78 -0.91 -17.87
C GLN A 71 -17.29 0.50 -17.54
N THR A 72 -15.98 0.74 -17.71
CA THR A 72 -15.37 2.05 -17.47
C THR A 72 -14.80 2.62 -18.77
N ILE A 73 -15.15 3.87 -19.06
CA ILE A 73 -14.57 4.65 -20.16
C ILE A 73 -13.58 5.63 -19.53
N VAL A 74 -12.32 5.56 -19.96
CA VAL A 74 -11.28 6.49 -19.55
C VAL A 74 -11.11 7.55 -20.64
N ILE A 75 -11.17 8.82 -20.24
CA ILE A 75 -10.97 9.97 -21.12
C ILE A 75 -9.79 10.77 -20.58
N THR A 76 -8.73 10.91 -21.35
CA THR A 76 -7.57 11.75 -21.01
C THR A 76 -7.72 13.13 -21.66
N GLN A 77 -7.19 14.19 -21.04
CA GLN A 77 -7.27 15.53 -21.65
C GLN A 77 -6.46 15.63 -22.94
N ASP A 78 -5.27 15.03 -22.97
CA ASP A 78 -4.47 14.84 -24.18
C ASP A 78 -4.65 13.39 -24.68
N GLU A 79 -4.41 13.14 -25.98
CA GLU A 79 -4.34 11.76 -26.49
C GLU A 79 -3.19 11.01 -25.82
N VAL A 80 -3.40 9.75 -25.45
CA VAL A 80 -2.34 8.93 -24.83
C VAL A 80 -1.87 7.83 -25.78
N ASN A 81 -0.57 7.55 -25.76
CA ASN A 81 0.02 6.48 -26.54
C ASN A 81 -0.68 5.13 -26.23
N LEU A 82 -1.11 4.43 -27.27
CA LEU A 82 -1.88 3.20 -27.20
C LEU A 82 -1.12 2.05 -26.52
N ASP A 83 0.20 2.00 -26.63
CA ASP A 83 1.02 0.95 -26.01
C ASP A 83 1.08 1.11 -24.50
N ILE A 84 1.12 2.36 -23.98
CA ILE A 84 0.95 2.65 -22.54
C ILE A 84 -0.39 2.08 -22.06
N VAL A 85 -1.47 2.37 -22.79
CA VAL A 85 -2.82 1.92 -22.43
C VAL A 85 -2.91 0.40 -22.43
N ASN A 86 -2.51 -0.24 -23.53
CA ASN A 86 -2.58 -1.70 -23.69
C ASN A 86 -1.75 -2.41 -22.61
N PHE A 87 -0.55 -1.90 -22.32
CA PHE A 87 0.29 -2.48 -21.28
C PHE A 87 -0.39 -2.44 -19.92
N TRP A 88 -0.89 -1.29 -19.47
CA TRP A 88 -1.51 -1.20 -18.15
C TRP A 88 -2.86 -1.90 -18.05
N LEU A 89 -3.66 -1.93 -19.13
CA LEU A 89 -4.84 -2.81 -19.19
C LEU A 89 -4.44 -4.28 -19.00
N SER A 90 -3.34 -4.69 -19.62
CA SER A 90 -2.82 -6.06 -19.51
C SER A 90 -2.29 -6.37 -18.12
N TYR A 91 -1.43 -5.50 -17.59
CA TYR A 91 -0.84 -5.63 -16.27
C TYR A 91 -1.91 -5.69 -15.17
N HIS A 92 -3.00 -4.91 -15.33
CA HIS A 92 -4.11 -4.90 -14.38
C HIS A 92 -5.21 -5.94 -14.66
N GLU A 93 -5.15 -6.64 -15.78
CA GLU A 93 -6.13 -7.64 -16.25
C GLU A 93 -7.54 -7.05 -16.43
N LEU A 94 -7.61 -5.89 -17.08
CA LEU A 94 -8.84 -5.10 -17.24
C LEU A 94 -9.44 -5.29 -18.64
N ASN A 95 -10.51 -6.06 -18.74
CA ASN A 95 -11.25 -6.31 -19.99
C ASN A 95 -12.50 -5.43 -20.16
N ASN A 96 -12.88 -4.74 -19.09
CA ASN A 96 -14.06 -3.89 -18.94
C ASN A 96 -13.74 -2.39 -19.06
N VAL A 97 -12.46 -2.04 -19.25
CA VAL A 97 -11.99 -0.66 -19.37
C VAL A 97 -11.63 -0.36 -20.81
N VAL A 98 -12.04 0.82 -21.30
CA VAL A 98 -11.73 1.30 -22.65
C VAL A 98 -11.27 2.75 -22.57
N PHE A 99 -10.21 3.09 -23.30
CA PHE A 99 -9.76 4.48 -23.48
C PHE A 99 -10.38 5.09 -24.73
N ALA A 100 -10.95 6.28 -24.55
CA ALA A 100 -11.66 7.04 -25.56
C ALA A 100 -10.75 7.70 -26.60
N ASN A 101 -9.58 8.16 -26.18
CA ASN A 101 -8.68 8.98 -27.00
C ASN A 101 -7.23 8.50 -26.89
N THR A 102 -6.90 7.54 -27.74
CA THR A 102 -5.56 6.96 -27.85
C THR A 102 -4.91 7.28 -29.18
N THR A 103 -3.59 7.37 -29.21
CA THR A 103 -2.79 7.61 -30.41
C THR A 103 -1.71 6.55 -30.60
N LYS A 104 -1.27 6.34 -31.84
CA LYS A 104 -0.09 5.50 -32.15
C LYS A 104 1.18 6.34 -32.36
N GLN A 105 1.15 7.63 -32.01
CA GLN A 105 2.34 8.48 -32.10
C GLN A 105 3.43 7.98 -31.17
N SER A 106 4.66 7.92 -31.69
CA SER A 106 5.84 7.61 -30.88
C SER A 106 6.05 8.70 -29.82
N ILE A 107 6.46 8.27 -28.64
CA ILE A 107 6.95 9.19 -27.62
C ILE A 107 8.32 9.65 -28.11
N ALA A 108 8.57 10.97 -28.13
CA ALA A 108 9.81 11.52 -28.62
C ALA A 108 11.00 10.78 -28.00
N GLU A 109 11.69 9.99 -28.84
CA GLU A 109 12.84 9.21 -28.42
C GLU A 109 13.90 10.18 -27.92
N ARG A 110 14.40 9.93 -26.72
CA ARG A 110 15.61 10.63 -26.29
C ARG A 110 16.73 10.18 -27.24
N ASN A 111 17.61 11.10 -27.64
CA ASN A 111 18.78 10.77 -28.44
C ASN A 111 19.46 9.50 -27.89
N ALA A 112 19.49 8.43 -28.69
CA ALA A 112 20.13 7.15 -28.39
C ALA A 112 21.63 7.25 -28.06
N ASN A 113 22.20 8.45 -28.12
CA ASN A 113 23.58 8.79 -27.80
C ASN A 113 23.80 9.16 -26.33
N VAL A 114 22.78 9.18 -25.47
CA VAL A 114 23.02 9.21 -24.01
C VAL A 114 23.52 7.84 -23.62
N GLU A 115 24.81 7.72 -23.28
CA GLU A 115 25.38 6.47 -22.76
C GLU A 115 24.53 6.05 -21.57
N ILE A 116 23.74 5.00 -21.72
CA ILE A 116 22.98 4.41 -20.62
C ILE A 116 24.04 3.99 -19.61
N GLY A 117 24.13 4.76 -18.52
CA GLY A 117 25.02 4.41 -17.43
C GLY A 117 24.67 2.99 -17.02
N GLY A 118 25.66 2.12 -16.86
CA GLY A 118 25.49 0.78 -16.27
C GLY A 118 25.06 0.85 -14.80
N GLY A 119 24.26 1.84 -14.43
CA GLY A 119 23.73 2.08 -13.12
C GLY A 119 22.61 1.12 -12.78
N CYS A 120 22.55 0.75 -11.50
CA CYS A 120 21.49 -0.05 -10.92
C CYS A 120 20.70 0.77 -9.90
N GLY A 121 19.39 0.89 -10.12
CA GLY A 121 18.45 1.49 -9.18
C GLY A 121 17.85 0.43 -8.27
N ILE A 122 18.00 0.57 -6.95
CA ILE A 122 17.42 -0.35 -5.97
C ILE A 122 16.26 0.34 -5.27
N LEU A 123 15.05 -0.22 -5.35
CA LEU A 123 13.92 0.23 -4.54
C LEU A 123 14.23 -0.03 -3.06
N TYR A 124 14.58 1.02 -2.33
CA TYR A 124 15.22 0.88 -1.04
C TYR A 124 14.32 1.34 0.11
N GLY A 125 13.87 0.37 0.90
CA GLY A 125 13.04 0.57 2.09
C GLY A 125 13.80 0.53 3.40
N GLY A 126 15.09 0.16 3.39
CA GLY A 126 15.92 -0.01 4.61
C GLY A 126 15.63 -1.27 5.40
N GLY A 127 14.68 -2.08 4.97
CA GLY A 127 14.44 -3.39 5.52
C GLY A 127 15.56 -4.37 5.15
N LYS A 128 15.40 -5.61 5.63
CA LYS A 128 16.25 -6.74 5.28
C LYS A 128 16.32 -6.94 3.76
N ASP A 129 15.20 -6.88 3.07
CA ASP A 129 15.10 -7.33 1.67
C ASP A 129 15.87 -6.41 0.72
N SER A 130 15.60 -5.11 0.84
CA SER A 130 16.33 -4.10 0.06
C SER A 130 17.80 -3.98 0.47
N SER A 131 18.14 -4.31 1.73
CA SER A 131 19.54 -4.38 2.16
C SER A 131 20.25 -5.57 1.53
N TYR A 132 19.60 -6.73 1.43
CA TYR A 132 20.16 -7.88 0.72
C TYR A 132 20.41 -7.56 -0.75
N ALA A 133 19.46 -6.93 -1.44
CA ALA A 133 19.65 -6.50 -2.83
C ALA A 133 20.85 -5.56 -2.98
N LEU A 134 21.01 -4.61 -2.04
CA LEU A 134 22.18 -3.72 -2.03
C LEU A 134 23.50 -4.48 -1.88
N TYR A 135 23.61 -5.34 -0.86
CA TYR A 135 24.85 -6.07 -0.59
C TYR A 135 25.21 -7.05 -1.70
N SER A 136 24.23 -7.75 -2.26
CA SER A 136 24.44 -8.72 -3.36
C SER A 136 24.85 -8.07 -4.68
N LEU A 137 24.46 -6.81 -4.92
CA LEU A 137 24.74 -6.09 -6.16
C LEU A 137 25.94 -5.14 -6.06
N MET A 138 26.32 -4.69 -4.86
CA MET A 138 27.39 -3.70 -4.65
C MET A 138 28.72 -4.05 -5.31
N ASN A 139 29.10 -5.34 -5.27
CA ASN A 139 30.38 -5.81 -5.80
C ASN A 139 30.28 -6.36 -7.23
N ASN A 140 29.13 -6.20 -7.88
CA ASN A 140 28.91 -6.73 -9.22
C ASN A 140 29.63 -5.85 -10.26
N LYS A 141 30.63 -6.39 -10.95
CA LYS A 141 31.47 -5.63 -11.89
C LYS A 141 30.72 -5.12 -13.13
N ALA A 142 29.55 -5.69 -13.44
CA ALA A 142 28.71 -5.20 -14.53
C ALA A 142 27.94 -3.92 -14.15
N ILE A 143 27.88 -3.58 -12.85
CA ILE A 143 27.21 -2.39 -12.34
C ILE A 143 28.23 -1.27 -12.17
N LYS A 144 28.12 -0.21 -12.98
CA LYS A 144 29.00 0.97 -12.90
C LYS A 144 28.71 1.85 -11.68
N LYS A 145 27.45 1.89 -11.24
CA LYS A 145 26.97 2.79 -10.17
C LYS A 145 25.72 2.23 -9.51
N ILE A 146 25.57 2.41 -8.21
CA ILE A 146 24.33 2.07 -7.50
C ILE A 146 23.63 3.33 -7.02
N SER A 147 22.31 3.39 -7.20
CA SER A 147 21.47 4.40 -6.60
C SER A 147 20.34 3.76 -5.81
N LEU A 148 20.15 4.22 -4.59
CA LEU A 148 19.01 3.86 -3.75
C LEU A 148 17.82 4.76 -4.12
N ILE A 149 16.73 4.15 -4.57
CA ILE A 149 15.48 4.84 -4.88
C ILE A 149 14.59 4.73 -3.65
N SER A 150 14.57 5.79 -2.84
CA SER A 150 13.79 5.85 -1.61
C SER A 150 12.46 6.52 -1.85
N PHE A 151 11.39 5.74 -1.82
CA PHE A 151 10.03 6.26 -1.87
C PHE A 151 9.55 6.73 -0.49
N VAL A 152 9.03 7.96 -0.42
CA VAL A 152 8.36 8.53 0.75
C VAL A 152 6.87 8.57 0.47
N ILE A 153 6.17 7.54 0.94
CA ILE A 153 4.74 7.35 0.64
C ILE A 153 3.93 7.25 1.93
N PRO A 154 3.59 8.40 2.54
CA PRO A 154 2.80 8.44 3.77
C PRO A 154 1.40 7.83 3.56
N GLU A 155 0.89 7.18 4.60
CA GLU A 155 -0.56 6.96 4.70
C GLU A 155 -1.27 8.27 5.08
N ILE A 156 -2.58 8.36 4.83
CA ILE A 156 -3.37 9.54 5.24
C ILE A 156 -3.16 9.80 6.72
N GLY A 157 -2.85 11.05 7.09
CA GLY A 157 -2.64 11.46 8.48
C GLY A 157 -1.24 11.21 9.03
N VAL A 158 -0.29 10.64 8.26
CA VAL A 158 1.12 10.52 8.67
C VAL A 158 1.86 11.84 8.45
N ASN A 159 2.65 12.28 9.44
CA ASN A 159 3.54 13.43 9.28
C ASN A 159 4.71 13.09 8.33
N ILE A 160 4.61 13.52 7.08
CA ILE A 160 5.59 13.25 6.01
C ILE A 160 7.00 13.67 6.43
N ASN A 161 7.14 14.83 7.07
CA ASN A 161 8.44 15.37 7.47
C ASN A 161 9.10 14.52 8.56
N GLU A 162 8.33 13.97 9.50
CA GLU A 162 8.86 13.06 10.52
C GLU A 162 9.23 11.70 9.93
N LEU A 163 8.39 11.16 9.04
CA LEU A 163 8.66 9.91 8.33
C LEU A 163 9.94 10.02 7.50
N GLU A 164 10.11 11.12 6.78
CA GLU A 164 11.33 11.37 5.99
C GLU A 164 12.56 11.50 6.88
N LYS A 165 12.49 12.30 7.96
CA LYS A 165 13.60 12.41 8.93
C LYS A 165 13.99 11.06 9.52
N ARG A 166 13.02 10.22 9.90
CA ARG A 166 13.27 8.87 10.41
C ARG A 166 13.99 8.00 9.38
N ARG A 167 13.54 8.02 8.12
CA ARG A 167 14.18 7.26 7.02
C ARG A 167 15.60 7.75 6.75
N ASP A 168 15.81 9.06 6.76
CA ASP A 168 17.12 9.65 6.56
C ASP A 168 18.09 9.27 7.68
N GLU A 169 17.68 9.45 8.95
CA GLU A 169 18.56 9.24 10.11
C GLU A 169 18.82 7.76 10.41
N ASN A 170 17.80 6.90 10.32
CA ASN A 170 17.92 5.51 10.78
C ASN A 170 18.28 4.51 9.68
N MET A 171 18.21 4.93 8.42
CA MET A 171 18.36 4.02 7.27
C MET A 171 19.31 4.60 6.22
N LEU A 172 19.00 5.74 5.61
CA LEU A 172 19.77 6.21 4.45
C LEU A 172 21.16 6.72 4.82
N LYS A 173 21.28 7.49 5.92
CA LYS A 173 22.55 8.02 6.39
C LYS A 173 23.51 6.89 6.83
N PRO A 174 23.11 5.94 7.70
CA PRO A 174 23.97 4.80 8.04
C PRO A 174 24.42 3.99 6.82
N THR A 175 23.52 3.75 5.85
CA THR A 175 23.86 3.02 4.64
C THR A 175 24.88 3.77 3.78
N LYS A 176 24.77 5.10 3.66
CA LYS A 176 25.73 5.94 2.92
C LYS A 176 27.09 6.06 3.63
N GLU A 177 27.13 5.98 4.95
CA GLU A 177 28.38 5.94 5.72
C GLU A 177 29.18 4.65 5.46
N ILE A 178 28.48 3.53 5.24
CA ILE A 178 29.07 2.24 4.89
C ILE A 178 29.48 2.19 3.42
N PHE A 179 28.59 2.62 2.52
CA PHE A 179 28.82 2.61 1.08
C PHE A 179 28.91 4.04 0.54
N LYS A 180 30.13 4.57 0.48
CA LYS A 180 30.37 5.98 0.11
C LYS A 180 29.97 6.33 -1.32
N ASP A 181 30.00 5.35 -2.22
CA ASP A 181 29.80 5.54 -3.66
C ASP A 181 28.35 5.30 -4.13
N ILE A 182 27.37 5.34 -3.20
CA ILE A 182 25.95 5.23 -3.55
C ILE A 182 25.29 6.60 -3.65
N ASP A 183 24.43 6.74 -4.65
CA ASP A 183 23.51 7.87 -4.76
C ASP A 183 22.17 7.55 -4.08
N ILE A 184 21.44 8.59 -3.68
CA ILE A 184 20.08 8.45 -3.16
C ILE A 184 19.17 9.34 -4.02
N ILE A 185 18.15 8.72 -4.61
CA ILE A 185 17.06 9.41 -5.31
C ILE A 185 15.81 9.27 -4.47
N LYS A 186 15.21 10.39 -4.07
CA LYS A 186 13.96 10.41 -3.31
C LYS A 186 12.79 10.65 -4.24
N ILE A 187 11.72 9.89 -4.05
CA ILE A 187 10.44 10.12 -4.73
C ILE A 187 9.35 10.24 -3.67
N ARG A 188 8.65 11.38 -3.61
CA ARG A 188 7.58 11.64 -2.63
C ARG A 188 6.23 11.64 -3.34
N THR A 189 5.22 11.05 -2.73
CA THR A 189 3.86 11.09 -3.29
C THR A 189 2.79 10.91 -2.22
N ASN A 190 1.65 11.58 -2.37
CA ASN A 190 0.47 11.37 -1.53
C ASN A 190 -0.51 10.34 -2.12
N LEU A 191 -0.19 9.72 -3.26
CA LEU A 191 -1.14 8.90 -4.02
C LEU A 191 -1.57 7.63 -3.28
N ARG A 192 -0.75 7.03 -2.41
CA ARG A 192 -1.16 5.88 -1.56
C ARG A 192 -2.30 6.21 -0.60
N GLY A 193 -2.35 7.45 -0.13
CA GLY A 193 -3.45 7.91 0.71
C GLY A 193 -4.74 8.03 -0.09
N ILE A 194 -4.64 8.58 -1.30
CA ILE A 194 -5.79 8.92 -2.15
C ILE A 194 -6.35 7.69 -2.85
N ILE A 195 -5.47 6.79 -3.30
CA ILE A 195 -5.80 5.70 -4.21
C ILE A 195 -5.45 4.36 -3.51
N SER A 196 -6.39 3.40 -3.46
CA SER A 196 -6.26 2.12 -2.73
C SER A 196 -5.36 1.06 -3.42
N GLY A 197 -5.30 -0.17 -2.88
CA GLY A 197 -5.07 -1.38 -3.70
C GLY A 197 -3.68 -1.58 -4.32
N TYR A 198 -2.77 -0.64 -4.13
CA TYR A 198 -1.43 -0.68 -4.67
C TYR A 198 -0.59 -1.85 -4.18
N HIS A 199 0.28 -2.31 -5.07
CA HIS A 199 1.36 -3.23 -4.76
C HIS A 199 2.68 -2.69 -5.30
N LEU A 200 3.16 -3.19 -6.43
CA LEU A 200 4.40 -2.73 -7.07
C LEU A 200 4.21 -1.54 -8.00
N ASP A 201 3.01 -1.36 -8.54
CA ASP A 201 2.63 -0.28 -9.44
C ASP A 201 2.86 1.11 -8.85
N LEU A 202 2.70 1.25 -7.52
CA LEU A 202 3.03 2.46 -6.79
C LEU A 202 4.51 2.90 -6.93
N TYR A 203 5.41 1.95 -7.16
CA TYR A 203 6.82 2.21 -7.36
C TYR A 203 7.20 2.18 -8.85
N LEU A 204 6.69 1.19 -9.58
CA LEU A 204 7.06 0.95 -10.97
C LEU A 204 6.39 1.89 -11.97
N ALA A 205 5.23 2.48 -11.68
CA ALA A 205 4.63 3.46 -12.60
C ALA A 205 5.34 4.84 -12.55
N PRO A 206 5.72 5.37 -11.37
CA PRO A 206 6.54 6.58 -11.28
C PRO A 206 7.97 6.42 -11.82
N ILE A 207 8.57 5.23 -11.69
CA ILE A 207 9.96 5.03 -12.10
C ILE A 207 10.19 5.17 -13.62
N GLY A 208 9.12 5.11 -14.42
CA GLY A 208 9.14 5.40 -15.86
C GLY A 208 9.81 6.73 -16.20
N VAL A 209 9.69 7.75 -15.33
CA VAL A 209 10.39 9.03 -15.49
C VAL A 209 11.92 8.85 -15.41
N LEU A 210 12.41 8.09 -14.43
CA LEU A 210 13.85 7.84 -14.28
C LEU A 210 14.40 6.95 -15.41
N ILE A 211 13.59 6.01 -15.90
CA ILE A 211 13.91 5.19 -17.07
C ILE A 211 13.99 6.08 -18.32
N TYR A 212 13.01 6.95 -18.56
CA TYR A 212 13.03 7.89 -19.69
C TYR A 212 14.25 8.83 -19.63
N LEU A 213 14.66 9.24 -18.43
CA LEU A 213 15.86 10.03 -18.20
C LEU A 213 17.16 9.20 -18.24
N GLY A 214 17.10 7.89 -18.52
CA GLY A 214 18.26 7.03 -18.74
C GLY A 214 19.15 6.85 -17.51
N TYR A 215 18.60 7.00 -16.29
CA TYR A 215 19.36 6.86 -15.05
C TYR A 215 19.89 5.44 -14.82
N PHE A 216 19.15 4.43 -15.31
CA PHE A 216 19.37 3.04 -14.93
C PHE A 216 19.29 2.09 -16.12
N ARG A 217 20.27 1.19 -16.20
CA ARG A 217 20.20 -0.02 -17.02
C ARG A 217 19.45 -1.14 -16.31
N TYR A 218 19.56 -1.18 -14.99
CA TYR A 218 18.98 -2.21 -14.13
C TYR A 218 18.15 -1.56 -13.03
N ILE A 219 16.96 -2.07 -12.76
CA ILE A 219 16.14 -1.66 -11.62
C ILE A 219 15.72 -2.91 -10.87
N THR A 220 15.84 -2.89 -9.55
CA THR A 220 15.41 -4.02 -8.74
C THR A 220 14.58 -3.62 -7.54
N PHE A 221 13.68 -4.54 -7.17
CA PHE A 221 12.93 -4.55 -5.93
C PHE A 221 13.17 -5.88 -5.23
N SER A 222 12.64 -6.02 -4.02
CA SER A 222 13.02 -7.12 -3.14
C SER A 222 11.81 -7.73 -2.45
N TYR A 223 11.42 -8.93 -2.89
CA TYR A 223 10.50 -9.84 -2.18
C TYR A 223 11.03 -11.27 -2.22
N GLU A 224 10.94 -12.00 -1.11
CA GLU A 224 11.46 -13.37 -0.99
C GLU A 224 10.55 -14.43 -1.63
N TYR A 225 11.08 -15.64 -1.85
CA TYR A 225 10.35 -16.75 -2.48
C TYR A 225 9.05 -17.10 -1.72
N CYS A 226 9.00 -16.89 -0.40
CA CYS A 226 7.81 -17.16 0.44
C CYS A 226 6.58 -16.35 0.02
N HIS A 227 6.78 -15.22 -0.69
CA HIS A 227 5.70 -14.41 -1.25
C HIS A 227 5.05 -15.01 -2.51
N TYR A 228 5.68 -16.00 -3.13
CA TYR A 228 5.36 -16.51 -4.46
C TYR A 228 4.70 -17.89 -4.47
N TYR A 229 4.50 -18.48 -3.30
CA TYR A 229 3.73 -19.71 -3.19
C TYR A 229 2.29 -19.47 -3.66
N TYR A 230 1.71 -20.50 -4.26
CA TYR A 230 0.35 -20.48 -4.76
C TYR A 230 -0.48 -21.61 -4.16
N LYS A 231 -1.79 -21.39 -4.12
CA LYS A 231 -2.77 -22.43 -3.74
C LYS A 231 -3.20 -23.20 -4.98
N ILE A 232 -3.06 -24.52 -4.93
CA ILE A 232 -3.59 -25.42 -5.95
C ILE A 232 -5.12 -25.41 -5.88
N GLY A 233 -5.77 -25.16 -7.02
CA GLY A 233 -7.22 -25.18 -7.15
C GLY A 233 -7.65 -24.90 -8.59
N ILE A 234 -8.95 -24.82 -8.86
CA ILE A 234 -9.52 -24.64 -10.22
C ILE A 234 -8.93 -23.42 -10.95
N ASN A 235 -8.53 -22.37 -10.22
CA ASN A 235 -7.98 -21.12 -10.79
C ASN A 235 -6.63 -20.70 -10.16
N ASN A 236 -5.76 -21.63 -9.72
CA ASN A 236 -4.45 -21.39 -9.08
C ASN A 236 -4.21 -19.95 -8.56
N LYS A 237 -4.38 -19.70 -7.26
CA LYS A 237 -4.19 -18.34 -6.71
C LYS A 237 -2.71 -18.09 -6.45
N TYR A 238 -2.06 -17.37 -7.37
CA TYR A 238 -0.64 -17.01 -7.29
C TYR A 238 -0.37 -15.92 -6.25
N GLY A 239 0.56 -16.17 -5.32
CA GLY A 239 1.12 -15.16 -4.45
C GLY A 239 1.89 -14.10 -5.24
N PHE A 240 1.68 -12.83 -4.92
CA PHE A 240 2.43 -11.69 -5.49
C PHE A 240 2.54 -11.73 -7.04
N LYS A 241 1.47 -12.22 -7.71
CA LYS A 241 1.40 -12.53 -9.15
C LYS A 241 2.13 -11.53 -10.05
N ARG A 242 1.87 -10.23 -9.88
CA ARG A 242 2.40 -9.16 -10.74
C ARG A 242 3.87 -8.82 -10.54
N SER A 243 4.54 -9.49 -9.60
CA SER A 243 5.98 -9.37 -9.35
C SER A 243 6.76 -10.61 -9.76
N GLN A 244 6.08 -11.61 -10.32
CA GLN A 244 6.70 -12.84 -10.84
C GLN A 244 7.36 -12.61 -12.20
N GLN A 245 8.20 -13.56 -12.59
CA GLN A 245 9.10 -13.47 -13.74
C GLN A 245 8.41 -13.03 -15.04
N SER A 246 7.24 -13.58 -15.36
CA SER A 246 6.48 -13.23 -16.58
C SER A 246 6.06 -11.77 -16.63
N PHE A 247 5.59 -11.22 -15.51
CA PHE A 247 5.19 -9.82 -15.40
C PHE A 247 6.39 -8.88 -15.42
N MET A 248 7.51 -9.27 -14.81
CA MET A 248 8.74 -8.46 -14.79
C MET A 248 9.40 -8.40 -16.16
N LYS A 249 9.37 -9.51 -16.91
CA LYS A 249 9.78 -9.54 -18.31
C LYS A 249 8.92 -8.59 -19.16
N ALA A 250 7.60 -8.69 -19.05
CA ALA A 250 6.68 -7.81 -19.79
C ALA A 250 6.89 -6.32 -19.43
N MET A 251 7.12 -6.00 -18.16
CA MET A 251 7.40 -4.63 -17.70
C MET A 251 8.74 -4.11 -18.25
N SER A 252 9.77 -4.94 -18.29
CA SER A 252 11.09 -4.58 -18.85
C SER A 252 11.01 -4.34 -20.35
N GLU A 253 10.29 -5.20 -21.07
CA GLU A 253 10.05 -5.08 -22.52
C GLU A 253 9.27 -3.80 -22.83
N PHE A 254 8.19 -3.53 -22.09
CA PHE A 254 7.37 -2.33 -22.22
C PHE A 254 8.18 -1.04 -22.06
N TYR A 255 8.96 -0.93 -20.99
CA TYR A 255 9.76 0.26 -20.74
C TYR A 255 10.94 0.40 -21.71
N THR A 256 11.54 -0.72 -22.11
CA THR A 256 12.60 -0.72 -23.13
C THR A 256 12.07 -0.27 -24.50
N SER A 257 10.86 -0.70 -24.88
CA SER A 257 10.29 -0.36 -26.18
C SER A 257 9.83 1.09 -26.29
N LEU A 258 9.36 1.69 -25.18
CA LEU A 258 8.81 3.05 -25.21
C LEU A 258 9.75 4.13 -24.68
N PHE A 259 10.64 3.80 -23.72
CA PHE A 259 11.47 4.78 -23.02
C PHE A 259 12.96 4.52 -23.29
N ASN A 260 13.66 3.78 -22.41
CA ASN A 260 15.06 3.40 -22.57
C ASN A 260 15.28 1.95 -22.16
N LYS A 261 16.36 1.36 -22.68
CA LYS A 261 16.77 0.00 -22.35
C LYS A 261 16.94 -0.18 -20.84
N VAL A 262 16.12 -1.04 -20.25
CA VAL A 262 16.10 -1.33 -18.82
C VAL A 262 15.71 -2.78 -18.57
N ASP A 263 16.36 -3.42 -17.59
CA ASP A 263 15.88 -4.69 -17.04
C ASP A 263 15.36 -4.44 -15.62
N ILE A 264 14.09 -4.78 -15.38
CA ILE A 264 13.44 -4.75 -14.08
C ILE A 264 13.33 -6.18 -13.57
N PHE A 265 13.88 -6.46 -12.39
CA PHE A 265 13.90 -7.80 -11.82
C PHE A 265 13.79 -7.80 -10.29
N ASN A 266 13.43 -8.94 -9.71
CA ASN A 266 13.44 -9.13 -8.26
C ASN A 266 14.76 -9.75 -7.81
N ALA A 267 15.57 -9.00 -7.06
CA ALA A 267 16.84 -9.52 -6.53
C ALA A 267 16.65 -10.62 -5.47
N ASN A 268 15.47 -10.76 -4.88
CA ASN A 268 15.26 -11.63 -3.71
C ASN A 268 14.40 -12.86 -4.00
N GLU A 269 13.84 -13.02 -5.21
CA GLU A 269 12.85 -14.09 -5.52
C GLU A 269 13.39 -15.51 -5.28
N HIS A 270 14.71 -15.68 -5.25
CA HIS A 270 15.38 -16.96 -5.02
C HIS A 270 15.71 -17.24 -3.55
N MET A 271 15.45 -16.29 -2.65
CA MET A 271 15.90 -16.31 -1.26
C MET A 271 14.72 -16.36 -0.30
N SER A 272 14.89 -17.00 0.86
CA SER A 272 13.96 -16.82 1.97
C SER A 272 14.30 -15.59 2.80
N GLU A 273 13.40 -15.25 3.70
CA GLU A 273 13.59 -14.23 4.70
C GLU A 273 14.75 -14.57 5.64
N MET A 274 14.88 -15.84 6.03
CA MET A 274 15.94 -16.36 6.90
C MET A 274 17.30 -16.32 6.21
N SER A 275 17.38 -16.80 4.97
CA SER A 275 18.61 -16.83 4.17
C SER A 275 19.13 -15.43 3.89
N SER A 276 18.23 -14.50 3.56
CA SER A 276 18.60 -13.10 3.33
C SER A 276 19.15 -12.44 4.60
N PHE A 277 18.58 -12.75 5.76
CA PHE A 277 19.05 -12.22 7.05
C PHE A 277 20.44 -12.74 7.39
N TYR A 278 20.64 -14.05 7.22
CA TYR A 278 21.91 -14.71 7.44
C TYR A 278 23.01 -14.18 6.52
N TYR A 279 22.69 -14.02 5.24
CA TYR A 279 23.61 -13.46 4.26
C TYR A 279 24.10 -12.07 4.68
N LEU A 280 23.17 -11.19 5.11
CA LEU A 280 23.53 -9.87 5.60
C LEU A 280 24.44 -9.92 6.84
N TYR A 281 24.14 -10.80 7.79
CA TYR A 281 24.98 -11.01 8.97
C TYR A 281 26.40 -11.44 8.59
N LYS A 282 26.54 -12.37 7.63
CA LYS A 282 27.84 -12.85 7.18
C LYS A 282 28.64 -11.79 6.44
N LYS A 283 27.99 -10.94 5.65
CA LYS A 283 28.65 -9.82 4.98
C LYS A 283 29.02 -8.70 5.93
N ASN A 284 28.18 -8.42 6.91
CA ASN A 284 28.41 -7.38 7.91
C ASN A 284 27.76 -7.79 9.25
N PRO A 285 28.55 -8.20 10.26
CA PRO A 285 28.03 -8.57 11.57
C PRO A 285 27.24 -7.46 12.27
N LEU A 286 27.44 -6.20 11.87
CA LEU A 286 26.74 -5.03 12.39
C LEU A 286 25.61 -4.54 11.47
N PHE A 287 25.20 -5.31 10.46
CA PHE A 287 24.12 -4.92 9.53
C PHE A 287 22.84 -4.53 10.26
N TYR A 288 22.56 -5.18 11.40
CA TYR A 288 21.36 -4.90 12.20
C TYR A 288 21.26 -3.43 12.59
N LYS A 289 22.37 -2.70 12.71
CA LYS A 289 22.37 -1.26 13.02
C LYS A 289 21.73 -0.42 11.90
N GLN A 290 21.85 -0.84 10.65
CA GLN A 290 21.39 -0.11 9.46
C GLN A 290 19.97 -0.48 9.03
N ILE A 291 19.44 -1.62 9.49
CA ILE A 291 18.12 -2.09 9.05
C ILE A 291 17.00 -1.46 9.89
N VAL A 292 15.90 -1.10 9.22
CA VAL A 292 14.67 -0.65 9.87
C VAL A 292 13.53 -1.59 9.43
N MET A 293 13.29 -2.62 10.24
CA MET A 293 12.20 -3.59 9.98
C MET A 293 10.88 -3.17 10.64
N CYS A 294 10.93 -2.31 11.65
CA CYS A 294 9.74 -1.88 12.39
C CYS A 294 9.16 -0.60 11.78
N GLU A 295 7.96 -0.72 11.20
CA GLU A 295 7.20 0.39 10.62
C GLU A 295 6.22 1.03 11.61
N ALA A 296 6.03 0.44 12.79
CA ALA A 296 5.00 0.85 13.77
C ALA A 296 5.42 2.03 14.67
N VAL A 297 6.59 2.63 14.45
CA VAL A 297 7.12 3.72 15.27
C VAL A 297 7.45 4.92 14.39
N ALA A 298 6.88 6.08 14.70
CA ALA A 298 7.24 7.34 14.05
C ALA A 298 8.46 8.03 14.70
N ASP A 299 8.64 7.85 16.02
CA ASP A 299 9.75 8.47 16.78
C ASP A 299 11.11 7.92 16.34
N LYS A 300 11.97 8.81 15.83
CA LYS A 300 13.31 8.47 15.36
C LYS A 300 14.23 7.85 16.42
N SER A 301 14.01 8.17 17.70
CA SER A 301 14.82 7.64 18.81
C SER A 301 14.49 6.19 19.15
N VAL A 302 13.35 5.67 18.66
CA VAL A 302 12.87 4.31 18.95
C VAL A 302 12.85 3.50 17.66
N LYS A 303 13.80 2.57 17.56
CA LYS A 303 13.98 1.75 16.35
C LYS A 303 12.99 0.58 16.26
N TYR A 304 12.66 -0.05 17.40
CA TYR A 304 11.78 -1.22 17.48
C TYR A 304 10.64 -0.99 18.48
N CYS A 305 9.39 -1.22 18.08
CA CYS A 305 8.24 -1.05 18.98
C CYS A 305 8.06 -2.19 20.00
N CYS A 306 8.69 -3.35 19.75
CA CYS A 306 8.50 -4.59 20.51
C CYS A 306 7.02 -5.02 20.66
N ASN A 307 6.15 -4.59 19.73
CA ASN A 307 4.71 -4.88 19.71
C ASN A 307 4.24 -5.51 18.37
N CYS A 308 5.11 -5.55 17.36
CA CYS A 308 4.77 -6.07 16.02
C CYS A 308 5.53 -7.35 15.67
N THR A 309 4.99 -8.09 14.70
CA THR A 309 5.57 -9.34 14.17
C THR A 309 6.99 -9.15 13.65
N LYS A 310 7.29 -8.02 12.98
CA LYS A 310 8.65 -7.71 12.51
C LYS A 310 9.70 -7.55 13.61
N CYS A 311 9.31 -7.09 14.80
CA CYS A 311 10.23 -7.07 15.95
C CYS A 311 10.50 -8.49 16.45
N ALA A 312 9.48 -9.36 16.44
CA ALA A 312 9.62 -10.75 16.84
C ALA A 312 10.46 -11.56 15.86
N GLU A 313 10.24 -11.37 14.55
CA GLU A 313 11.05 -11.94 13.46
C GLU A 313 12.54 -11.59 13.67
N PHE A 314 12.84 -10.31 13.90
CA PHE A 314 14.21 -9.85 14.17
C PHE A 314 14.82 -10.52 15.41
N VAL A 315 14.09 -10.57 16.53
CA VAL A 315 14.56 -11.22 17.77
C VAL A 315 14.83 -12.71 17.54
N LEU A 316 13.89 -13.42 16.92
CA LEU A 316 14.01 -14.87 16.66
C LEU A 316 15.18 -15.19 15.74
N TYR A 317 15.38 -14.43 14.67
CA TYR A 317 16.51 -14.66 13.77
C TYR A 317 17.85 -14.31 14.42
N CYS A 318 17.91 -13.27 15.24
CA CYS A 318 19.12 -12.97 16.02
C CYS A 318 19.44 -14.10 17.00
N MET A 319 18.44 -14.67 17.69
CA MET A 319 18.64 -15.83 18.55
C MET A 319 19.10 -17.05 17.77
N TYR A 320 18.45 -17.35 16.64
CA TYR A 320 18.74 -18.53 15.83
C TYR A 320 20.17 -18.51 15.27
N TYR A 321 20.63 -17.36 14.76
CA TYR A 321 21.98 -17.21 14.20
C TYR A 321 23.05 -16.78 15.21
N ASP A 322 22.72 -16.73 16.51
CA ASP A 322 23.58 -16.25 17.60
C ASP A 322 24.20 -14.86 17.31
N ILE A 323 23.36 -13.93 16.85
CA ILE A 323 23.76 -12.55 16.52
C ILE A 323 23.66 -11.70 17.77
N LYS A 324 24.79 -11.17 18.21
CA LYS A 324 24.86 -10.22 19.32
C LYS A 324 24.37 -8.85 18.87
N GLN A 325 23.18 -8.47 19.33
CA GLN A 325 22.57 -7.16 19.12
C GLN A 325 22.09 -6.57 20.45
N ASN A 326 22.05 -5.23 20.54
CA ASN A 326 21.66 -4.49 21.75
C ASN A 326 20.42 -3.61 21.52
N ASP A 327 19.81 -3.67 20.34
CA ASP A 327 18.66 -2.84 19.98
C ASP A 327 17.37 -3.32 20.68
N ILE A 328 17.29 -4.61 21.01
CA ILE A 328 16.21 -5.22 21.80
C ILE A 328 16.82 -6.11 22.87
N ASP A 329 16.44 -5.89 24.13
CA ASP A 329 16.69 -6.86 25.21
C ASP A 329 15.81 -8.10 24.99
N VAL A 330 16.45 -9.20 24.56
CA VAL A 330 15.81 -10.48 24.25
C VAL A 330 15.16 -11.11 25.47
N GLU A 331 15.77 -10.95 26.65
CA GLU A 331 15.24 -11.45 27.91
C GLU A 331 13.95 -10.71 28.29
N TRP A 332 14.01 -9.38 28.27
CA TRP A 332 12.84 -8.54 28.50
C TRP A 332 11.74 -8.80 27.45
N PHE A 333 12.12 -9.03 26.18
CA PHE A 333 11.16 -9.26 25.10
C PHE A 333 10.26 -10.45 25.40
N PHE A 334 10.83 -11.61 25.75
CA PHE A 334 10.05 -12.80 26.08
C PHE A 334 9.38 -12.74 27.45
N ALA A 335 9.92 -11.99 28.41
CA ALA A 335 9.28 -11.83 29.72
C ALA A 335 8.07 -10.89 29.69
N LYS A 336 8.20 -9.72 29.03
CA LYS A 336 7.34 -8.56 29.29
C LYS A 336 6.88 -7.78 28.06
N SER A 337 7.36 -8.08 26.85
CA SER A 337 6.96 -7.28 25.68
C SER A 337 5.45 -7.33 25.43
N PRO A 338 4.82 -6.22 24.99
CA PRO A 338 3.41 -6.21 24.63
C PRO A 338 3.04 -7.28 23.59
N TYR A 339 3.94 -7.53 22.64
CA TYR A 339 3.75 -8.55 21.61
C TYR A 339 3.64 -9.96 22.21
N ILE A 340 4.61 -10.38 23.02
CA ILE A 340 4.62 -11.72 23.61
C ILE A 340 3.43 -11.90 24.55
N LEU A 341 3.15 -10.93 25.42
CA LEU A 341 2.02 -11.01 26.34
C LEU A 341 0.69 -11.16 25.59
N LYS A 342 0.49 -10.42 24.49
CA LYS A 342 -0.68 -10.53 23.63
C LYS A 342 -0.83 -11.94 23.05
N ILE A 343 0.25 -12.50 22.51
CA ILE A 343 0.26 -13.86 21.94
C ILE A 343 -0.05 -14.91 23.00
N ILE A 344 0.62 -14.84 24.15
CA ILE A 344 0.45 -15.79 25.23
C ILE A 344 -0.98 -15.76 25.78
N ASN A 345 -1.57 -14.57 25.94
CA ASN A 345 -2.96 -14.46 26.38
C ASN A 345 -3.92 -15.09 25.35
N LYS A 346 -3.72 -14.83 24.06
CA LYS A 346 -4.54 -15.41 22.99
C LYS A 346 -4.43 -16.94 22.92
N LEU A 347 -3.24 -17.48 23.15
CA LEU A 347 -3.01 -18.94 23.22
C LEU A 347 -3.65 -19.60 24.45
N LYS A 348 -3.77 -18.87 25.57
CA LYS A 348 -4.48 -19.33 26.77
C LYS A 348 -5.98 -19.33 26.58
N GLU A 349 -6.52 -18.32 25.91
CA GLU A 349 -7.96 -18.19 25.63
C GLU A 349 -8.48 -19.27 24.68
N ASN A 350 -7.66 -19.72 23.72
CA ASN A 350 -8.05 -20.77 22.81
C ASN A 350 -6.89 -21.74 22.54
N SER A 351 -6.92 -22.86 23.27
CA SER A 351 -5.91 -23.90 23.17
C SER A 351 -5.87 -24.60 21.81
N ASN A 352 -6.88 -24.45 20.94
CA ASN A 352 -6.97 -25.13 19.65
C ASN A 352 -6.56 -24.25 18.46
N LEU A 353 -6.24 -22.97 18.67
CA LEU A 353 -5.72 -22.10 17.60
C LEU A 353 -4.35 -22.61 17.13
N LYS A 354 -4.30 -23.08 15.87
CA LYS A 354 -3.05 -23.42 15.18
C LYS A 354 -2.33 -22.18 14.65
N TYR A 355 -3.07 -21.21 14.11
CA TYR A 355 -2.52 -19.93 13.61
C TYR A 355 -3.51 -18.78 13.88
N PHE A 356 -2.98 -17.56 14.02
CA PHE A 356 -3.74 -16.31 14.05
C PHE A 356 -2.89 -15.14 13.53
N ALA A 357 -3.53 -14.14 12.92
CA ALA A 357 -2.84 -13.07 12.17
C ALA A 357 -1.91 -12.19 13.03
N GLU A 358 -2.12 -12.13 14.34
CA GLU A 358 -1.26 -11.39 15.26
C GLU A 358 -0.02 -12.17 15.72
N LEU A 359 0.05 -13.48 15.41
CA LEU A 359 1.20 -14.33 15.75
C LEU A 359 2.38 -13.94 14.88
N ASP A 360 2.28 -14.11 13.57
CA ASP A 360 3.31 -13.70 12.64
C ASP A 360 2.66 -13.28 11.32
N PHE A 361 3.44 -12.70 10.42
CA PHE A 361 3.02 -12.58 9.05
C PHE A 361 2.78 -13.97 8.46
N ILE A 362 1.60 -14.19 7.87
CA ILE A 362 1.16 -15.53 7.45
C ILE A 362 2.15 -16.24 6.52
N LEU A 363 2.89 -15.48 5.72
CA LEU A 363 3.88 -15.99 4.77
C LEU A 363 5.19 -16.42 5.45
N HIS A 364 5.44 -16.05 6.71
CA HIS A 364 6.68 -16.35 7.43
C HIS A 364 6.47 -17.41 8.52
N PHE A 365 5.26 -17.98 8.59
CA PHE A 365 4.86 -18.87 9.68
C PHE A 365 5.74 -20.13 9.81
N ASP A 366 6.15 -20.73 8.69
CA ASP A 366 7.08 -21.86 8.71
C ASP A 366 8.45 -21.46 9.25
N SER A 367 8.99 -20.29 8.89
CA SER A 367 10.25 -19.79 9.45
C SER A 367 10.18 -19.52 10.95
N PHE A 368 9.04 -19.00 11.43
CA PHE A 368 8.78 -18.87 12.86
C PHE A 368 8.80 -20.23 13.57
N MET A 369 8.07 -21.22 13.06
CA MET A 369 8.08 -22.57 13.62
C MET A 369 9.48 -23.21 13.57
N PHE A 370 10.21 -22.99 12.47
CA PHE A 370 11.55 -23.55 12.28
C PHE A 370 12.52 -23.00 13.31
N CYS A 371 12.56 -21.68 13.49
CA CYS A 371 13.41 -21.05 14.50
C CYS A 371 13.10 -21.58 15.90
N LEU A 372 11.82 -21.68 16.27
CA LEU A 372 11.42 -22.22 17.57
C LEU A 372 11.86 -23.68 17.75
N SER A 373 11.72 -24.51 16.71
CA SER A 373 12.14 -25.92 16.78
C SER A 373 13.66 -26.07 17.00
N LYS A 374 14.47 -25.17 16.43
CA LYS A 374 15.93 -25.16 16.58
C LYS A 374 16.40 -24.52 17.88
N LEU A 375 15.55 -23.71 18.51
CA LEU A 375 15.80 -23.04 19.78
C LEU A 375 15.21 -23.81 20.98
N SER A 376 14.83 -25.08 20.82
CA SER A 376 14.14 -25.87 21.86
C SER A 376 14.91 -25.97 23.19
N ASP A 377 16.23 -25.92 23.14
CA ASP A 377 17.12 -26.04 24.30
C ASP A 377 17.54 -24.68 24.88
N PHE A 378 17.11 -23.57 24.28
CA PHE A 378 17.47 -22.23 24.74
C PHE A 378 16.87 -21.94 26.12
N LYS A 379 17.68 -21.33 27.00
CA LYS A 379 17.28 -20.97 28.37
C LYS A 379 17.55 -19.50 28.64
N PHE A 380 16.52 -18.83 29.16
CA PHE A 380 16.60 -17.45 29.66
C PHE A 380 17.05 -17.45 31.13
N LYS A 381 17.45 -16.28 31.65
CA LYS A 381 17.86 -16.14 33.05
C LYS A 381 16.65 -15.98 33.98
N THR A 382 15.53 -15.51 33.47
CA THR A 382 14.30 -15.20 34.20
C THR A 382 13.23 -16.26 33.97
N ASP A 383 12.49 -16.58 35.04
CA ASP A 383 11.41 -17.57 34.99
C ASP A 383 10.28 -17.15 34.06
N ASP A 384 9.95 -15.85 34.00
CA ASP A 384 8.89 -15.33 33.13
C ASP A 384 9.21 -15.53 31.65
N ALA A 385 10.44 -15.21 31.23
CA ALA A 385 10.87 -15.43 29.84
C ALA A 385 10.87 -16.93 29.50
N ASN A 386 11.43 -17.76 30.37
CA ASN A 386 11.43 -19.22 30.19
C ASN A 386 10.00 -19.78 30.09
N LYS A 387 9.08 -19.32 30.94
CA LYS A 387 7.68 -19.75 30.94
C LYS A 387 6.97 -19.37 29.65
N ASN A 388 7.09 -18.13 29.20
CA ASN A 388 6.46 -17.67 27.97
C ASN A 388 7.06 -18.36 26.74
N PHE A 389 8.38 -18.48 26.68
CA PHE A 389 9.06 -19.17 25.58
C PHE A 389 8.67 -20.65 25.52
N LYS A 390 8.56 -21.33 26.66
CA LYS A 390 8.11 -22.73 26.73
C LYS A 390 6.68 -22.92 26.22
N ILE A 391 5.78 -21.95 26.43
CA ILE A 391 4.43 -21.99 25.86
C ILE A 391 4.49 -21.98 24.33
N LEU A 392 5.35 -21.14 23.74
CA LEU A 392 5.56 -21.09 22.30
C LEU A 392 6.20 -22.38 21.78
N LEU A 393 7.26 -22.88 22.43
CA LEU A 393 7.92 -24.13 22.07
C LEU A 393 6.97 -25.32 22.11
N ASN A 394 6.20 -25.47 23.18
CA ASN A 394 5.22 -26.55 23.31
C ASN A 394 4.16 -26.52 22.19
N ARG A 395 3.85 -25.33 21.68
CA ARG A 395 2.84 -25.14 20.63
C ARG A 395 3.39 -25.30 19.22
N TYR A 396 4.58 -24.77 18.97
CA TYR A 396 5.11 -24.52 17.61
C TYR A 396 6.46 -25.18 17.35
N GLY A 397 7.18 -25.59 18.40
CA GLY A 397 8.55 -26.12 18.30
C GLY A 397 8.63 -27.61 17.93
N ASN A 398 7.55 -28.38 18.07
CA ASN A 398 7.54 -29.81 17.72
C ASN A 398 6.86 -30.06 16.37
N ASN A 399 7.58 -29.85 15.28
CA ASN A 399 7.06 -30.09 13.93
C ASN A 399 8.10 -30.84 13.08
N GLN A 400 8.08 -32.18 13.16
CA GLN A 400 9.05 -33.06 12.49
C GLN A 400 8.99 -33.04 10.95
N HIS A 401 7.95 -32.43 10.39
CA HIS A 401 7.72 -32.36 8.94
C HIS A 401 8.06 -31.00 8.33
N LEU A 402 8.67 -30.10 9.12
CA LEU A 402 9.01 -28.76 8.67
C LEU A 402 10.30 -28.80 7.84
N SER A 403 10.18 -28.46 6.55
CA SER A 403 11.32 -28.26 5.67
C SER A 403 12.19 -27.08 6.14
N ASN A 404 13.48 -27.08 5.80
CA ASN A 404 14.38 -25.99 6.14
C ASN A 404 14.07 -24.73 5.28
N PRO A 405 13.59 -23.62 5.88
CA PRO A 405 13.36 -22.37 5.15
C PRO A 405 14.65 -21.56 4.96
N ASP A 406 15.75 -21.86 5.65
CA ASP A 406 17.08 -21.27 5.39
C ASP A 406 17.75 -21.97 4.19
N ALA A 407 17.16 -21.79 3.02
CA ALA A 407 17.61 -22.33 1.74
C ALA A 407 17.47 -21.27 0.62
N PHE A 408 18.00 -21.57 -0.57
CA PHE A 408 17.83 -20.72 -1.75
C PHE A 408 17.58 -21.55 -3.02
N TYR A 409 16.97 -20.92 -4.04
CA TYR A 409 16.65 -21.53 -5.33
C TYR A 409 17.60 -21.05 -6.44
N PRO A 410 18.74 -21.73 -6.73
CA PRO A 410 19.65 -21.32 -7.79
C PRO A 410 18.95 -21.14 -9.14
N LYS A 411 18.08 -22.08 -9.53
CA LYS A 411 17.36 -22.02 -10.82
C LYS A 411 16.40 -20.83 -10.92
N VAL A 412 15.85 -20.35 -9.80
CA VAL A 412 15.03 -19.14 -9.78
C VAL A 412 15.91 -17.93 -10.06
N MET A 413 17.06 -17.84 -9.40
CA MET A 413 18.04 -16.78 -9.63
C MET A 413 18.45 -16.69 -11.12
N TYR A 414 18.83 -17.81 -11.74
CA TYR A 414 19.22 -17.86 -13.16
C TYR A 414 18.12 -17.38 -14.12
N ASN A 415 16.85 -17.48 -13.73
CA ASN A 415 15.71 -17.08 -14.56
C ASN A 415 15.21 -15.67 -14.26
N THR A 416 15.45 -15.14 -13.05
CA THR A 416 15.00 -13.80 -12.65
C THR A 416 16.05 -12.72 -12.97
N TYR A 417 17.34 -13.01 -12.82
CA TYR A 417 18.39 -12.00 -12.95
C TYR A 417 18.78 -11.73 -14.42
N PRO A 418 19.18 -10.49 -14.76
CA PRO A 418 19.85 -10.20 -16.03
C PRO A 418 21.13 -11.04 -16.16
N LYS A 419 21.38 -11.58 -17.36
CA LYS A 419 22.46 -12.56 -17.60
C LYS A 419 23.84 -12.06 -17.15
N GLU A 420 24.11 -10.78 -17.34
CA GLU A 420 25.39 -10.16 -16.99
C GLU A 420 25.61 -10.05 -15.47
N LEU A 421 24.53 -10.12 -14.69
CA LEU A 421 24.58 -9.98 -13.23
C LEU A 421 24.66 -11.34 -12.51
N ILE A 422 24.16 -12.41 -13.13
CA ILE A 422 23.94 -13.71 -12.48
C ILE A 422 25.22 -14.28 -11.88
N ASP A 423 26.28 -14.43 -12.67
CA ASP A 423 27.46 -15.18 -12.24
C ASP A 423 28.12 -14.52 -11.02
N TYR A 424 28.24 -13.19 -11.01
CA TYR A 424 28.77 -12.46 -9.87
C TYR A 424 27.90 -12.63 -8.63
N ALA A 425 26.58 -12.46 -8.77
CA ALA A 425 25.67 -12.57 -7.64
C ALA A 425 25.64 -14.02 -7.10
N PHE A 426 25.64 -15.04 -7.97
CA PHE A 426 25.63 -16.44 -7.56
C PHE A 426 26.92 -16.83 -6.85
N MET A 427 28.08 -16.41 -7.39
CA MET A 427 29.38 -16.63 -6.73
C MET A 427 29.44 -15.98 -5.35
N ASP A 428 28.78 -14.84 -5.17
CA ASP A 428 28.78 -14.12 -3.90
C ASP A 428 27.90 -14.79 -2.81
N ILE A 429 26.87 -15.52 -3.23
CA ILE A 429 25.88 -16.17 -2.35
C ILE A 429 26.25 -17.61 -2.01
N LYS A 430 26.78 -18.38 -2.98
CA LYS A 430 26.96 -19.84 -2.87
C LYS A 430 27.86 -20.28 -1.71
N ASP A 431 28.76 -19.41 -1.25
CA ASP A 431 29.73 -19.67 -0.18
C ASP A 431 29.20 -19.23 1.19
N ILE A 432 28.06 -18.53 1.22
CA ILE A 432 27.45 -17.97 2.44
C ILE A 432 26.23 -18.77 2.85
N ILE A 433 25.37 -19.12 1.90
CA ILE A 433 24.04 -19.68 2.18
C ILE A 433 24.07 -21.19 2.08
N ASN A 434 23.26 -21.83 2.92
CA ASN A 434 23.07 -23.26 2.90
C ASN A 434 22.55 -23.75 1.54
N GLN A 435 23.12 -24.85 1.04
CA GLN A 435 22.77 -25.46 -0.25
C GLN A 435 21.74 -26.59 -0.09
N ASP A 436 21.04 -26.63 1.05
CA ASP A 436 19.90 -27.52 1.28
C ASP A 436 18.84 -27.39 0.18
N GLU A 437 18.09 -28.48 -0.02
CA GLU A 437 16.97 -28.46 -0.96
C GLU A 437 15.88 -27.50 -0.46
N PRO A 438 15.54 -26.47 -1.25
CA PRO A 438 14.58 -25.46 -0.80
C PRO A 438 13.13 -26.02 -0.81
N PRO A 439 12.27 -25.54 0.10
CA PRO A 439 10.99 -26.20 0.40
C PRO A 439 9.97 -26.10 -0.73
N PHE A 440 9.57 -27.22 -1.34
CA PHE A 440 8.53 -27.22 -2.39
C PHE A 440 7.14 -26.76 -1.90
N SER A 441 6.84 -26.96 -0.63
CA SER A 441 5.57 -26.57 0.01
C SER A 441 5.81 -25.89 1.34
N MET A 442 4.91 -25.00 1.73
CA MET A 442 4.94 -24.32 3.02
C MET A 442 3.54 -24.16 3.63
N HIS A 443 3.47 -23.96 4.95
CA HIS A 443 2.22 -23.63 5.64
C HIS A 443 2.00 -22.12 5.69
N LEU A 444 0.90 -21.67 5.08
CA LEU A 444 0.35 -20.34 5.24
C LEU A 444 -0.72 -20.37 6.33
N GLY A 445 -0.29 -20.35 7.58
CA GLY A 445 -1.16 -20.56 8.73
C GLY A 445 -1.72 -21.99 8.76
N ASN A 446 -3.00 -22.16 8.41
CA ASN A 446 -3.67 -23.47 8.42
C ASN A 446 -3.73 -24.15 7.04
N GLU A 447 -3.21 -23.51 6.00
CA GLU A 447 -3.27 -24.00 4.62
C GLU A 447 -1.88 -24.34 4.11
N ILE A 448 -1.77 -25.31 3.21
CA ILE A 448 -0.51 -25.66 2.53
C ILE A 448 -0.51 -25.00 1.14
N CYS A 449 0.57 -24.30 0.82
CA CYS A 449 0.80 -23.70 -0.49
C CYS A 449 2.07 -24.28 -1.12
N TYR A 450 2.21 -24.13 -2.43
CA TYR A 450 3.27 -24.76 -3.22
C TYR A 450 4.06 -23.73 -4.02
N PHE A 451 5.35 -24.00 -4.21
CA PHE A 451 6.22 -23.22 -5.08
C PHE A 451 6.74 -24.11 -6.20
N ASN A 452 6.31 -23.82 -7.43
CA ASN A 452 6.75 -24.54 -8.62
C ASN A 452 7.14 -23.54 -9.70
N GLN A 453 8.44 -23.46 -9.98
CA GLN A 453 8.97 -22.54 -10.98
C GLN A 453 8.44 -22.80 -12.39
N LYS A 454 7.99 -24.02 -12.71
CA LYS A 454 7.38 -24.30 -14.02
C LYS A 454 5.95 -23.78 -14.12
N ASN A 455 5.30 -23.50 -13.00
CA ASN A 455 3.94 -23.01 -12.93
C ASN A 455 3.93 -21.53 -12.55
N GLN A 456 4.11 -20.68 -13.56
CA GLN A 456 4.13 -19.22 -13.43
C GLN A 456 2.81 -18.64 -13.95
N PRO A 457 2.36 -17.49 -13.43
CA PRO A 457 1.21 -16.79 -14.00
C PRO A 457 1.54 -16.31 -15.41
N GLU A 458 0.59 -16.45 -16.33
CA GLU A 458 0.74 -15.92 -17.69
C GLU A 458 0.45 -14.41 -17.71
N PHE A 459 1.22 -13.66 -18.49
CA PHE A 459 0.92 -12.26 -18.80
C PHE A 459 -0.01 -12.21 -20.00
N ILE A 460 -1.29 -11.97 -19.76
CA ILE A 460 -2.31 -11.93 -20.81
C ILE A 460 -2.34 -10.53 -21.41
N HIS A 461 -2.20 -10.45 -22.74
CA HIS A 461 -2.30 -9.19 -23.46
C HIS A 461 -3.77 -8.80 -23.68
N TYR A 462 -4.13 -7.63 -23.19
CA TYR A 462 -5.41 -6.97 -23.43
C TYR A 462 -5.17 -5.76 -24.33
N ALA A 463 -5.95 -5.67 -25.40
CA ALA A 463 -5.95 -4.52 -26.28
C ALA A 463 -7.10 -3.57 -25.92
N ASN A 464 -6.84 -2.27 -26.01
CA ASN A 464 -7.90 -1.27 -26.01
C ASN A 464 -8.85 -1.57 -27.17
N LYS A 465 -10.16 -1.55 -26.91
CA LYS A 465 -11.17 -1.80 -27.94
C LYS A 465 -11.25 -0.57 -28.85
N GLU A 466 -10.85 -0.72 -30.12
CA GLU A 466 -10.96 0.33 -31.14
C GLU A 466 -12.44 0.66 -31.44
N ASN A 467 -12.74 1.89 -31.86
CA ASN A 467 -14.05 2.33 -32.37
C ASN A 467 -15.23 2.20 -31.40
N VAL A 468 -15.04 2.40 -30.09
CA VAL A 468 -16.20 2.52 -29.22
C VAL A 468 -16.75 3.93 -29.36
N ASN A 469 -17.86 4.08 -30.10
CA ASN A 469 -18.52 5.35 -30.28
C ASN A 469 -18.92 5.88 -28.89
N ILE A 470 -18.15 6.86 -28.41
CA ILE A 470 -18.33 7.45 -27.08
C ILE A 470 -19.74 8.05 -26.98
N TYR A 471 -20.26 8.61 -28.08
CA TYR A 471 -21.64 9.09 -28.12
C TYR A 471 -22.64 7.95 -27.93
N ASP A 472 -22.49 6.82 -28.63
CA ASP A 472 -23.38 5.66 -28.45
C ASP A 472 -23.26 5.05 -27.05
N LEU A 473 -22.07 5.09 -26.44
CA LEU A 473 -21.86 4.63 -25.07
C LEU A 473 -22.47 5.57 -24.02
N ILE A 474 -22.36 6.88 -24.19
CA ILE A 474 -22.93 7.89 -23.29
C ILE A 474 -24.46 7.92 -23.44
N THR A 475 -24.98 7.80 -24.66
CA THR A 475 -26.43 7.80 -24.96
C THR A 475 -27.11 6.46 -24.68
N SER A 476 -26.43 5.31 -24.85
CA SER A 476 -26.99 4.01 -24.44
C SER A 476 -27.02 3.79 -22.93
N SER A 477 -26.46 4.70 -22.12
CA SER A 477 -26.72 4.77 -20.68
C SER A 477 -28.12 5.30 -20.34
N ASP A 478 -28.86 5.84 -21.31
CA ASP A 478 -30.22 6.36 -21.14
C ASP A 478 -31.29 5.28 -20.93
N ASN A 479 -30.88 4.00 -20.80
CA ASN A 479 -31.76 2.98 -20.22
C ASN A 479 -31.94 3.13 -18.70
N TYR A 480 -31.31 4.12 -18.07
CA TYR A 480 -31.97 4.79 -16.95
C TYR A 480 -32.89 5.85 -17.53
N LYS A 481 -34.13 5.47 -17.85
CA LYS A 481 -35.21 6.45 -18.01
C LYS A 481 -35.20 7.28 -16.72
N PRO A 482 -34.82 8.57 -16.75
CA PRO A 482 -35.17 9.43 -15.65
C PRO A 482 -36.69 9.47 -15.72
N SER A 483 -37.37 9.02 -14.67
CA SER A 483 -38.72 9.48 -14.41
C SER A 483 -38.63 10.98 -14.15
N PHE A 484 -38.50 11.76 -15.24
CA PHE A 484 -38.60 13.20 -15.23
C PHE A 484 -40.05 13.54 -14.91
N ASN A 485 -40.29 13.68 -13.62
CA ASN A 485 -41.15 14.69 -13.04
C ASN A 485 -40.65 14.98 -11.62
N ASN A 486 -39.79 16.00 -11.48
CA ASN A 486 -39.51 16.77 -10.26
C ASN A 486 -39.60 16.01 -8.91
N SER A 487 -38.88 14.89 -8.75
CA SER A 487 -38.93 14.10 -7.51
C SER A 487 -38.12 14.71 -6.37
N TYR A 488 -37.10 15.53 -6.66
CA TYR A 488 -36.28 16.22 -5.67
C TYR A 488 -35.86 17.65 -6.09
N THR A 489 -35.44 18.47 -5.12
CA THR A 489 -34.78 19.77 -5.30
C THR A 489 -33.47 19.78 -4.50
N LYS A 490 -32.50 20.63 -4.85
CA LYS A 490 -31.31 20.81 -4.00
C LYS A 490 -31.69 21.59 -2.74
N ALA A 491 -31.26 21.10 -1.60
CA ALA A 491 -31.25 21.85 -0.36
C ALA A 491 -29.86 22.41 -0.10
N TYR A 492 -29.80 23.53 0.62
CA TYR A 492 -28.55 24.20 0.94
C TYR A 492 -28.39 24.33 2.45
N ILE A 493 -27.15 24.37 2.91
CA ILE A 493 -26.83 24.60 4.32
C ILE A 493 -26.96 26.09 4.58
N LYS A 494 -27.98 26.48 5.35
CA LYS A 494 -28.27 27.88 5.68
C LYS A 494 -27.36 28.39 6.78
N SER A 495 -27.16 27.57 7.80
CA SER A 495 -26.32 27.88 8.94
C SER A 495 -25.83 26.60 9.59
N CYS A 496 -24.70 26.72 10.26
CA CYS A 496 -24.05 25.64 10.96
C CYS A 496 -23.52 26.17 12.30
N ASN A 497 -23.94 25.55 13.39
CA ASN A 497 -23.48 25.88 14.73
C ASN A 497 -22.66 24.71 15.25
N LEU A 498 -21.45 25.01 15.71
CA LEU A 498 -20.52 24.02 16.24
C LEU A 498 -20.35 24.25 17.74
N THR A 499 -20.69 23.25 18.53
CA THR A 499 -20.39 23.21 19.96
C THR A 499 -19.23 22.27 20.19
N LEU A 500 -18.14 22.82 20.70
CA LEU A 500 -16.97 22.06 21.11
C LEU A 500 -17.14 21.60 22.56
N ASN A 501 -16.75 20.36 22.84
CA ASN A 501 -16.61 19.92 24.23
C ASN A 501 -15.30 20.48 24.82
N LYS A 502 -14.42 19.66 25.41
CA LYS A 502 -13.11 20.11 25.92
C LYS A 502 -12.08 20.48 24.83
N LEU A 503 -12.51 20.60 23.57
CA LEU A 503 -11.70 21.06 22.45
C LEU A 503 -11.65 22.60 22.40
N LEU A 504 -10.51 23.14 22.00
CA LEU A 504 -10.37 24.55 21.64
C LEU A 504 -10.70 24.77 20.16
N ASP A 505 -10.98 26.01 19.75
CA ASP A 505 -11.26 26.32 18.33
C ASP A 505 -10.08 25.95 17.41
N GLU A 506 -8.85 26.04 17.91
CA GLU A 506 -7.64 25.62 17.17
C GLU A 506 -7.48 24.10 17.01
N ASP A 507 -8.19 23.33 17.84
CA ASP A 507 -8.16 21.88 17.87
C ASP A 507 -9.09 21.23 16.84
N ILE A 508 -9.92 22.01 16.15
CA ILE A 508 -10.87 21.54 15.16
C ILE A 508 -10.68 22.24 13.83
N VAL A 509 -11.00 21.55 12.74
CA VAL A 509 -11.15 22.14 11.43
C VAL A 509 -12.59 21.92 11.00
N LEU A 510 -13.28 23.02 10.71
CA LEU A 510 -14.60 23.06 10.10
C LEU A 510 -14.50 23.93 8.85
N ASP A 511 -14.64 23.32 7.68
CA ASP A 511 -14.80 24.01 6.41
C ASP A 511 -16.22 23.74 5.90
N ASN A 512 -16.96 24.80 5.60
CA ASN A 512 -18.34 24.67 5.16
C ASN A 512 -18.74 25.70 4.11
N SER A 513 -19.74 25.32 3.32
CA SER A 513 -20.39 26.20 2.36
C SER A 513 -21.88 25.87 2.30
N ASN A 514 -22.61 26.56 1.44
CA ASN A 514 -24.02 26.27 1.20
C ASN A 514 -24.25 24.84 0.67
N SER A 515 -23.23 24.14 0.17
CA SER A 515 -23.38 22.82 -0.45
C SER A 515 -22.64 21.68 0.26
N TYR A 516 -21.77 21.96 1.24
CA TYR A 516 -21.06 20.91 1.97
C TYR A 516 -20.63 21.35 3.38
N ILE A 517 -20.36 20.37 4.23
CA ILE A 517 -19.62 20.52 5.49
C ILE A 517 -18.48 19.50 5.52
N ASP A 518 -17.31 19.92 5.95
CA ASP A 518 -16.13 19.09 6.17
C ASP A 518 -15.58 19.40 7.56
N ILE A 519 -15.56 18.39 8.43
CA ILE A 519 -15.21 18.56 9.83
C ILE A 519 -14.32 17.44 10.35
N TYR A 520 -13.30 17.80 11.13
CA TYR A 520 -12.44 16.86 11.85
C TYR A 520 -11.70 17.49 13.03
N ILE A 521 -11.32 16.65 14.01
CA ILE A 521 -10.48 17.06 15.14
C ILE A 521 -9.03 17.08 14.67
N LYS A 522 -8.36 18.23 14.76
CA LYS A 522 -6.94 18.41 14.41
C LYS A 522 -6.00 18.07 15.57
N LYS A 523 -6.46 18.22 16.81
CA LYS A 523 -5.71 17.86 18.02
C LYS A 523 -5.21 16.41 17.96
N ASN A 524 -3.94 16.23 18.32
CA ASN A 524 -3.28 14.92 18.30
C ASN A 524 -2.45 14.71 19.59
N PRO A 525 -2.81 13.73 20.45
CA PRO A 525 -3.96 12.83 20.31
C PRO A 525 -5.27 13.47 20.79
N PRO A 526 -6.43 13.07 20.22
CA PRO A 526 -7.72 13.30 20.86
C PRO A 526 -7.81 12.54 22.19
N MET A 527 -8.29 13.21 23.23
CA MET A 527 -8.53 12.66 24.56
C MET A 527 -9.99 12.20 24.70
N LYS A 528 -10.30 11.33 25.66
CA LYS A 528 -11.67 10.84 25.92
C LYS A 528 -12.71 11.95 26.10
N THR A 529 -12.28 13.10 26.62
CA THR A 529 -13.14 14.27 26.83
C THR A 529 -13.36 15.12 25.58
N ASP A 530 -12.67 14.80 24.50
CA ASP A 530 -12.74 15.55 23.25
C ASP A 530 -13.92 15.06 22.38
N GLY A 531 -14.51 16.00 21.65
CA GLY A 531 -15.67 15.74 20.82
C GLY A 531 -16.35 17.04 20.42
N TYR A 532 -17.30 16.92 19.50
CA TYR A 532 -18.08 18.05 19.01
C TYR A 532 -19.53 17.66 18.75
N LEU A 533 -20.41 18.66 18.78
CA LEU A 533 -21.79 18.62 18.30
C LEU A 533 -21.96 19.70 17.24
N LEU A 534 -22.31 19.27 16.04
CA LEU A 534 -22.55 20.13 14.89
C LEU A 534 -24.05 20.13 14.59
N GLU A 535 -24.67 21.31 14.60
CA GLU A 535 -26.07 21.50 14.24
C GLU A 535 -26.17 22.27 12.94
N ALA A 536 -26.80 21.69 11.92
CA ALA A 536 -26.94 22.29 10.61
C ALA A 536 -28.41 22.52 10.25
N ASN A 537 -28.71 23.73 9.78
CA ASN A 537 -30.03 24.10 9.27
C ASN A 537 -30.02 24.11 7.75
N LEU A 538 -31.01 23.47 7.15
CA LEU A 538 -31.17 23.35 5.71
C LEU A 538 -32.20 24.36 5.19
N MET A 539 -31.79 25.13 4.19
CA MET A 539 -32.69 25.86 3.33
C MET A 539 -33.22 24.92 2.24
N SER A 540 -34.45 24.46 2.45
CA SER A 540 -35.16 23.64 1.49
C SER A 540 -36.62 24.07 1.37
N ASN A 541 -37.19 23.88 0.18
CA ASN A 541 -38.62 24.00 -0.06
C ASN A 541 -39.41 22.86 0.57
N TRP A 542 -38.79 21.69 0.80
CA TRP A 542 -39.47 20.48 1.30
C TRP A 542 -38.81 19.94 2.58
N SER A 543 -39.51 19.06 3.29
CA SER A 543 -39.09 18.59 4.62
C SER A 543 -38.23 17.33 4.57
N TYR A 544 -38.44 16.45 3.59
CA TYR A 544 -37.73 15.18 3.50
C TYR A 544 -36.41 15.36 2.78
N ASN A 545 -35.30 15.26 3.50
CA ASN A 545 -33.96 15.46 2.96
C ASN A 545 -33.18 14.15 2.86
N LEU A 546 -32.28 14.06 1.90
CA LEU A 546 -31.28 13.02 1.75
C LEU A 546 -29.93 13.72 1.75
N LEU A 547 -29.02 13.30 2.63
CA LEU A 547 -27.65 13.81 2.64
C LEU A 547 -26.64 12.71 2.34
N HIS A 548 -25.57 13.05 1.64
CA HIS A 548 -24.42 12.16 1.53
C HIS A 548 -23.55 12.34 2.77
N LEU A 549 -23.14 11.25 3.41
CA LEU A 549 -22.22 11.27 4.54
C LEU A 549 -21.03 10.37 4.23
N ASP A 550 -19.89 11.00 3.95
CA ASP A 550 -18.64 10.30 3.68
C ASP A 550 -17.73 10.34 4.90
N MET A 551 -17.14 9.18 5.21
CA MET A 551 -16.13 9.02 6.24
C MET A 551 -14.86 8.59 5.55
N ILE A 552 -13.89 9.50 5.50
CA ILE A 552 -12.70 9.36 4.66
C ILE A 552 -12.00 8.02 4.90
N ASN A 553 -11.82 7.63 6.16
CA ASN A 553 -11.18 6.36 6.53
C ASN A 553 -12.15 5.38 7.20
N ALA A 554 -13.34 5.20 6.62
CA ALA A 554 -14.34 4.24 7.10
C ALA A 554 -13.71 2.88 7.44
N SER A 555 -13.66 2.55 8.73
CA SER A 555 -13.01 1.33 9.22
C SER A 555 -13.56 0.89 10.58
N ASN A 556 -13.43 -0.40 10.87
CA ASN A 556 -13.77 -0.95 12.19
C ASN A 556 -12.94 -0.34 13.33
N GLU A 557 -11.74 0.17 13.03
CA GLU A 557 -10.87 0.81 14.02
C GLU A 557 -11.42 2.17 14.49
N LEU A 558 -12.13 2.90 13.63
CA LEU A 558 -12.82 4.14 14.03
C LEU A 558 -13.97 3.83 15.00
N ASN A 559 -14.76 2.78 14.74
CA ASN A 559 -15.82 2.35 15.66
C ASN A 559 -15.31 1.95 17.05
N LYS A 560 -14.05 1.52 17.17
CA LYS A 560 -13.45 1.21 18.47
C LYS A 560 -13.03 2.46 19.24
N ARG A 561 -12.85 3.60 18.55
CA ARG A 561 -12.24 4.82 19.10
C ARG A 561 -13.21 6.00 19.21
N PHE A 562 -14.25 6.02 18.39
CA PHE A 562 -15.22 7.11 18.34
C PHE A 562 -16.66 6.61 18.40
N TYR A 563 -17.52 7.37 19.06
CA TYR A 563 -18.95 7.31 18.85
C TYR A 563 -19.34 8.40 17.87
N LEU A 564 -20.06 8.03 16.80
CA LEU A 564 -20.65 8.97 15.86
C LEU A 564 -22.17 8.84 15.92
N TYR A 565 -22.85 9.97 16.09
CA TYR A 565 -24.29 10.06 16.07
C TYR A 565 -24.76 11.06 15.02
N LEU A 566 -25.82 10.71 14.29
CA LEU A 566 -26.57 11.63 13.45
C LEU A 566 -28.02 11.64 13.94
N ASN A 567 -28.55 12.80 14.33
CA ASN A 567 -29.89 12.92 14.94
C ASN A 567 -30.10 11.96 16.11
N ASN A 568 -29.10 11.82 16.98
CA ASN A 568 -29.05 10.89 18.12
C ASN A 568 -29.03 9.39 17.75
N GLU A 569 -28.96 9.03 16.47
CA GLU A 569 -28.78 7.64 16.05
C GLU A 569 -27.32 7.31 15.80
N ALA A 570 -26.88 6.15 16.29
CA ALA A 570 -25.50 5.70 16.12
C ALA A 570 -25.20 5.34 14.66
N ILE A 571 -24.17 5.97 14.10
CA ILE A 571 -23.67 5.72 12.74
C ILE A 571 -22.46 4.79 12.82
N ASP A 572 -22.44 3.79 11.95
CA ASP A 572 -21.37 2.81 11.86
C ASP A 572 -20.20 3.39 11.05
N MET A 573 -19.15 3.79 11.75
CA MET A 573 -17.96 4.41 11.15
C MET A 573 -17.10 3.46 10.30
N SER A 574 -17.51 2.19 10.16
CA SER A 574 -16.88 1.23 9.25
C SER A 574 -17.42 1.28 7.81
N LYS A 575 -18.49 2.03 7.57
CA LYS A 575 -19.24 2.02 6.30
C LYS A 575 -19.31 3.40 5.67
N ARG A 576 -19.32 3.47 4.34
CA ARG A 576 -19.65 4.70 3.61
C ARG A 576 -21.16 4.80 3.40
N TYR A 577 -21.72 5.99 3.55
CA TYR A 577 -23.15 6.22 3.41
C TYR A 577 -23.41 7.17 2.23
N HIS A 578 -23.76 6.62 1.07
CA HIS A 578 -24.08 7.44 -0.11
C HIS A 578 -25.48 8.09 -0.06
N GLY A 579 -26.04 8.26 1.14
CA GLY A 579 -27.39 8.75 1.38
C GLY A 579 -27.91 8.39 2.77
N ILE A 580 -28.20 9.38 3.60
CA ILE A 580 -28.91 9.23 4.88
C ILE A 580 -30.18 10.07 4.82
N LYS A 581 -31.31 9.42 5.10
CA LYS A 581 -32.64 10.03 5.09
C LYS A 581 -32.84 10.85 6.35
N ILE A 582 -33.29 12.08 6.20
CA ILE A 582 -33.64 12.99 7.29
C ILE A 582 -35.03 13.54 7.03
N ILE A 583 -35.90 13.49 8.04
CA ILE A 583 -37.31 13.92 7.91
C ILE A 583 -37.44 15.45 8.11
N ASP A 584 -36.41 16.09 8.64
CA ASP A 584 -36.40 17.49 9.04
C ASP A 584 -35.45 18.37 8.22
N LYS A 585 -35.67 19.69 8.31
CA LYS A 585 -34.78 20.73 7.78
C LYS A 585 -33.58 21.01 8.69
N THR A 586 -33.39 20.20 9.72
CA THR A 586 -32.28 20.32 10.66
C THR A 586 -31.66 18.95 10.87
N PHE A 587 -30.35 18.90 11.00
CA PHE A 587 -29.68 17.70 11.46
C PHE A 587 -28.58 18.03 12.47
N THR A 588 -28.32 17.07 13.34
CA THR A 588 -27.25 17.12 14.33
C THR A 588 -26.25 16.01 14.06
N LEU A 589 -24.97 16.32 14.06
CA LEU A 589 -23.87 15.38 13.93
C LEU A 589 -22.99 15.50 15.18
N LYS A 590 -22.87 14.42 15.94
CA LYS A 590 -22.11 14.39 17.19
C LYS A 590 -21.00 13.35 17.10
N LEU A 591 -19.77 13.75 17.40
CA LEU A 591 -18.63 12.83 17.48
C LEU A 591 -18.00 12.92 18.88
N GLU A 592 -17.82 11.76 19.52
CA GLU A 592 -17.23 11.63 20.85
C GLU A 592 -16.09 10.62 20.85
N VAL A 593 -14.99 10.94 21.52
CA VAL A 593 -13.86 10.02 21.70
C VAL A 593 -14.16 9.01 22.82
N LYS A 594 -13.92 7.71 22.59
CA LYS A 594 -14.25 6.65 23.57
C LYS A 594 -13.26 6.57 24.73
N ASN A 595 -11.97 6.72 24.43
CA ASN A 595 -10.84 6.56 25.34
C ASN A 595 -9.72 7.53 24.95
N ASP A 596 -8.76 7.80 25.84
CA ASP A 596 -7.57 8.57 25.47
C ASP A 596 -6.81 7.83 24.37
N LEU A 597 -6.61 8.51 23.24
CA LEU A 597 -6.04 7.86 22.05
C LEU A 597 -4.51 8.00 22.02
N GLU A 598 -3.87 7.06 21.33
CA GLU A 598 -2.44 7.09 21.04
C GLU A 598 -2.09 8.26 20.09
N LYS A 599 -0.83 8.75 20.13
CA LYS A 599 -0.31 9.83 19.27
C LYS A 599 -0.32 9.44 17.80
N TRP A 600 -1.48 9.54 17.19
CA TRP A 600 -1.79 9.34 15.78
C TRP A 600 -2.97 10.26 15.44
N ARG A 601 -3.09 10.67 14.18
CA ARG A 601 -4.09 11.67 13.76
C ARG A 601 -5.51 11.09 13.67
N TRP A 602 -6.00 10.55 14.79
CA TRP A 602 -7.30 9.89 14.90
C TRP A 602 -8.45 10.81 14.53
N GLY A 603 -8.34 12.09 14.89
CA GLY A 603 -9.32 13.09 14.52
C GLY A 603 -9.40 13.32 13.00
N GLU A 604 -8.26 13.41 12.30
CA GLU A 604 -8.21 13.52 10.84
C GLU A 604 -8.70 12.24 10.15
N ALA A 605 -8.44 11.06 10.73
CA ALA A 605 -8.97 9.82 10.20
C ALA A 605 -10.48 9.67 10.40
N ALA A 606 -11.02 10.27 11.46
CA ALA A 606 -12.44 10.37 11.74
C ALA A 606 -13.12 11.55 10.99
N ARG A 607 -12.45 12.16 10.00
CA ARG A 607 -12.99 13.25 9.18
C ARG A 607 -14.28 12.84 8.47
N ILE A 608 -15.28 13.71 8.60
CA ILE A 608 -16.61 13.53 8.05
C ILE A 608 -16.90 14.64 7.05
N ILE A 609 -17.38 14.25 5.87
CA ILE A 609 -17.84 15.16 4.83
C ILE A 609 -19.33 14.92 4.59
N ILE A 610 -20.11 15.99 4.61
CA ILE A 610 -21.54 15.98 4.27
C ILE A 610 -21.74 16.78 2.98
N SER A 611 -22.38 16.19 1.97
CA SER A 611 -22.60 16.82 0.66
C SER A 611 -23.92 16.37 0.02
N ASP A 612 -24.17 16.88 -1.19
CA ASP A 612 -25.24 16.44 -2.11
C ASP A 612 -26.62 16.36 -1.47
N ILE A 613 -27.00 17.44 -0.77
CA ILE A 613 -28.25 17.48 -0.01
C ILE A 613 -29.43 17.65 -0.97
N LEU A 614 -30.25 16.61 -1.07
CA LEU A 614 -31.45 16.58 -1.89
C LEU A 614 -32.68 16.65 -0.99
N SER A 615 -33.73 17.32 -1.45
CA SER A 615 -35.00 17.43 -0.73
C SER A 615 -36.15 16.91 -1.56
N PHE A 616 -37.13 16.28 -0.94
CA PHE A 616 -38.25 15.56 -1.55
C PHE A 616 -39.59 16.04 -0.97
N LYS A 617 -40.62 16.15 -1.82
CA LYS A 617 -41.97 16.58 -1.39
C LYS A 617 -42.62 15.60 -0.42
N SER A 618 -42.30 14.31 -0.51
CA SER A 618 -42.92 13.27 0.29
C SER A 618 -41.93 12.17 0.67
N LYS A 619 -42.19 11.50 1.79
CA LYS A 619 -41.44 10.31 2.24
C LYS A 619 -41.45 9.18 1.20
N GLN A 620 -42.53 9.06 0.43
CA GLN A 620 -42.66 8.05 -0.63
C GLN A 620 -41.68 8.31 -1.78
N LEU A 621 -41.52 9.57 -2.20
CA LEU A 621 -40.54 9.94 -3.24
C LEU A 621 -39.10 9.73 -2.75
N LEU A 622 -38.81 10.08 -1.49
CA LEU A 622 -37.52 9.78 -0.86
C LEU A 622 -37.26 8.28 -0.77
N SER A 623 -38.30 7.46 -0.54
CA SER A 623 -38.18 6.00 -0.44
C SER A 623 -38.00 5.31 -1.79
N ASN A 624 -38.50 5.90 -2.87
CA ASN A 624 -38.33 5.39 -4.24
C ASN A 624 -36.96 5.72 -4.85
N PHE A 625 -36.16 6.58 -4.21
CA PHE A 625 -34.81 6.93 -4.66
C PHE A 625 -33.84 5.79 -4.33
N GLY A 626 -33.53 4.97 -5.35
CA GLY A 626 -32.96 3.62 -5.23
C GLY A 626 -31.48 3.53 -4.86
N PHE A 627 -31.21 3.57 -3.56
CA PHE A 627 -29.98 3.07 -2.97
C PHE A 627 -30.33 2.26 -1.72
N GLU A 628 -29.61 1.16 -1.46
CA GLU A 628 -29.77 0.37 -0.25
C GLU A 628 -29.41 1.21 0.99
N TYR A 629 -30.41 1.68 1.75
CA TYR A 629 -30.18 2.41 3.00
C TYR A 629 -31.07 1.95 4.15
N LYS A 630 -30.48 1.98 5.35
CA LYS A 630 -31.20 1.89 6.63
C LYS A 630 -32.19 3.05 6.73
N ASN A 631 -33.44 2.74 7.06
CA ASN A 631 -34.40 3.75 7.49
C ASN A 631 -34.02 4.21 8.89
N ILE A 632 -33.71 5.50 9.03
CA ILE A 632 -33.80 6.23 10.30
C ILE A 632 -35.28 6.64 10.39
N VAL A 633 -36.00 6.15 11.40
CA VAL A 633 -37.47 6.30 11.52
C VAL A 633 -37.82 7.58 12.25
#